data_AF-A0A150AE47-F1
#
_entry.id   AF-A0A150AE47-F1
#
_cell.length_a   1.000
_cell.length_b   1.000
_cell.length_c   1.000
_cell.angle_alpha   90.00
_cell.angle_beta   90.00
_cell.angle_gamma   90.00
#
_symmetry.space_group_name_H-M   'P 1'
#
loop_
_entity.id
_entity.type
_entity.pdbx_description
1 polymer ?
#
loop_
_entity_poly.entity_id
_entity_poly.type
_entity_poly.pdbx_seq_one_letter_code
_entity_poly.pdbx_strand_id
1 'polypeptide(L)'
;MATITKIKIGIIVFTLSIILSIKLIENNFYKPHKINDWKQLEWSNFQGIPKPFSIYTAAIASDIKLVEDSTSEHKYYAKAFQNETLSWLNKNDTTSENSAYILKHEQYHFNITEIFARNLNEALYKDLPLSESEIIDSFKVHRAKLRVEQEKYDKETDHGLIISQQKYWEYKIDSVLFRQTISMQEGLKGSLFEGYEVISDDDFKNYKYYKYNMGFQLGIRCLGEEDWNIDDKIMTFLSSDNIEIYYLDRETQANSQFGIHSIYVMKDQQTKYNYYSIRRGDIAFSIMTTYPYSSDSTGYERISKSFLNSITIHGKPLIN
;
A
#
# COMPACT_ATOMS: atom_id res chain seq x y z
N MET A 1 48.27 1.54 50.26
CA MET A 1 47.34 2.64 49.87
C MET A 1 46.82 2.53 48.43
N ALA A 2 47.66 2.25 47.42
CA ALA A 2 47.25 2.20 46.00
C ALA A 2 46.09 1.23 45.69
N THR A 3 46.02 0.06 46.33
CA THR A 3 44.96 -0.94 46.09
C THR A 3 43.58 -0.46 46.57
N ILE A 4 43.53 0.20 47.71
CA ILE A 4 42.29 0.77 48.28
C ILE A 4 41.79 1.90 47.37
N THR A 5 42.69 2.73 46.83
CA THR A 5 42.34 3.79 45.87
C THR A 5 41.74 3.20 44.59
N LYS A 6 42.33 2.14 44.03
CA LYS A 6 41.82 1.45 42.83
C LYS A 6 40.42 0.86 43.04
N ILE A 7 40.18 0.22 44.19
CA ILE A 7 38.86 -0.34 44.54
C ILE A 7 37.82 0.79 44.67
N LYS A 8 38.16 1.90 45.33
CA LYS A 8 37.27 3.07 45.45
C LYS A 8 36.90 3.65 44.09
N ILE A 9 37.87 3.80 43.18
CA ILE A 9 37.63 4.28 41.82
C ILE A 9 36.71 3.30 41.06
N GLY A 10 36.94 1.99 41.17
CA GLY A 10 36.09 0.98 40.54
C GLY A 10 34.63 1.04 41.01
N ILE A 11 34.41 1.20 42.32
CA ILE A 11 33.05 1.35 42.88
C ILE A 11 32.38 2.62 42.35
N ILE A 12 33.12 3.74 42.27
CA ILE A 12 32.61 5.02 41.74
C ILE A 12 32.21 4.88 40.26
N VAL A 13 33.05 4.25 39.43
CA VAL A 13 32.74 4.03 38.01
C VAL A 13 31.52 3.12 37.84
N PHE A 14 31.43 2.04 38.62
CA PHE A 14 30.30 1.12 38.56
C PHE A 14 28.99 1.78 39.01
N THR A 15 29.02 2.55 40.09
CA THR A 15 27.83 3.31 40.55
C THR A 15 27.42 4.39 39.56
N LEU A 16 28.36 5.12 38.96
CA LEU A 16 28.08 6.06 37.87
C LEU A 16 27.46 5.36 36.66
N SER A 17 27.94 4.17 36.30
CA SER A 17 27.35 3.35 35.23
C SER A 17 25.93 2.93 35.55
N ILE A 18 25.62 2.52 36.79
CA ILE A 18 24.26 2.16 37.21
C ILE A 18 23.34 3.39 37.16
N ILE A 19 23.78 4.53 37.69
CA ILE A 19 23.00 5.78 37.67
C ILE A 19 22.72 6.22 36.23
N LEU A 20 23.70 6.10 35.33
CA LEU A 20 23.52 6.37 33.91
C LEU A 20 22.50 5.41 33.29
N SER A 21 22.59 4.11 33.57
CA SER A 21 21.63 3.11 33.11
C SER A 21 20.21 3.40 33.61
N ILE A 22 20.05 3.77 34.88
CA ILE A 22 18.74 4.15 35.46
C ILE A 22 18.19 5.39 34.77
N LYS A 23 19.01 6.44 34.57
CA LYS A 23 18.57 7.63 33.84
C LYS A 23 18.19 7.34 32.39
N LEU A 24 18.92 6.44 31.72
CA LEU A 24 18.58 5.98 30.37
C LEU A 24 17.26 5.19 30.37
N ILE A 25 17.00 4.38 31.40
CA ILE A 25 15.73 3.66 31.56
C ILE A 25 14.60 4.66 31.83
N GLU A 26 14.75 5.56 32.79
CA GLU A 26 13.73 6.56 33.15
C GLU A 26 13.33 7.44 31.97
N ASN A 27 14.31 7.95 31.22
CA ASN A 27 14.06 8.87 30.13
C ASN A 27 13.40 8.21 28.90
N ASN A 28 13.53 6.89 28.73
CA ASN A 28 12.97 6.18 27.58
C ASN A 28 11.74 5.33 27.90
N PHE A 29 11.66 4.70 29.08
CA PHE A 29 10.56 3.80 29.44
C PHE A 29 9.39 4.51 30.12
N TYR A 30 9.62 5.57 30.90
CA TYR A 30 8.57 6.23 31.70
C TYR A 30 8.10 7.58 31.12
N LYS A 31 8.63 8.00 29.96
CA LYS A 31 8.12 9.18 29.27
C LYS A 31 6.63 8.97 28.95
N PRO A 32 5.73 9.92 29.31
CA PRO A 32 4.32 9.79 28.97
C PRO A 32 4.15 9.61 27.47
N HIS A 33 3.30 8.68 27.08
CA HIS A 33 3.12 8.30 25.68
C HIS A 33 2.60 9.50 24.91
N LYS A 34 3.41 10.04 24.00
CA LYS A 34 2.92 11.06 23.07
C LYS A 34 2.13 10.34 21.99
N ILE A 35 0.81 10.40 22.13
CA ILE A 35 -0.16 9.84 21.19
C ILE A 35 -0.43 10.90 20.13
N ASN A 36 -0.16 10.59 18.87
CA ASN A 36 -0.63 11.40 17.75
C ASN A 36 -1.81 10.71 17.08
N ASP A 37 -2.82 11.49 16.71
CA ASP A 37 -3.92 11.05 15.86
C ASP A 37 -3.43 10.85 14.41
N TRP A 38 -4.21 10.10 13.62
CA TRP A 38 -3.88 9.65 12.26
C TRP A 38 -3.19 10.74 11.42
N LYS A 39 -1.94 10.48 11.02
CA LYS A 39 -1.11 11.41 10.27
C LYS A 39 -0.11 10.68 9.38
N GLN A 40 0.44 11.43 8.42
CA GLN A 40 1.65 11.02 7.72
C GLN A 40 2.81 10.97 8.73
N LEU A 41 3.45 9.82 8.82
CA LEU A 41 4.59 9.58 9.69
C LEU A 41 5.82 10.31 9.16
N GLU A 42 6.60 10.80 10.11
CA GLU A 42 7.93 11.35 9.88
C GLU A 42 8.92 10.66 10.82
N TRP A 43 10.21 10.68 10.49
CA TRP A 43 11.23 10.15 11.39
C TRP A 43 11.28 10.84 12.75
N SER A 44 10.73 12.05 12.87
CA SER A 44 10.52 12.75 14.16
C SER A 44 9.60 11.98 15.12
N ASN A 45 8.80 11.03 14.61
CA ASN A 45 7.90 10.18 15.38
C ASN A 45 8.54 8.85 15.83
N PHE A 46 9.82 8.60 15.53
CA PHE A 46 10.54 7.39 15.93
C PHE A 46 11.61 7.77 16.97
N GLN A 47 11.17 8.06 18.19
CA GLN A 47 12.00 8.55 19.29
C GLN A 47 12.57 7.43 20.17
N GLY A 48 12.10 6.20 19.97
CA GLY A 48 12.55 5.04 20.72
C GLY A 48 13.98 4.64 20.40
N ILE A 49 14.60 3.92 21.35
CA ILE A 49 15.92 3.34 21.16
C ILE A 49 15.78 2.05 20.36
N PRO A 50 16.57 1.86 19.28
CA PRO A 50 16.62 0.60 18.56
C PRO A 50 16.91 -0.58 19.46
N LYS A 51 16.18 -1.69 19.25
CA LYS A 51 16.42 -2.92 20.04
C LYS A 51 17.87 -3.38 19.80
N PRO A 52 18.65 -3.65 20.87
CA PRO A 52 20.00 -4.20 20.71
C PRO A 52 19.97 -5.47 19.87
N PHE A 53 20.88 -5.58 18.90
CA PHE A 53 21.00 -6.75 18.01
C PHE A 53 19.76 -7.04 17.14
N SER A 54 18.87 -6.07 16.93
CA SER A 54 17.80 -6.23 15.95
C SER A 54 18.39 -6.31 14.54
N ILE A 55 17.82 -7.18 13.73
CA ILE A 55 18.10 -7.28 12.29
C ILE A 55 17.24 -6.32 11.46
N TYR A 56 16.31 -5.59 12.09
CA TYR A 56 15.39 -4.67 11.42
C TYR A 56 15.90 -3.24 11.49
N THR A 57 15.68 -2.49 10.40
CA THR A 57 16.10 -1.08 10.30
C THR A 57 15.20 -0.15 11.09
N ALA A 58 13.90 -0.43 11.13
CA ALA A 58 12.91 0.35 11.86
C ALA A 58 11.85 -0.58 12.46
N ALA A 59 11.11 -0.05 13.43
CA ALA A 59 9.82 -0.64 13.80
C ALA A 59 8.90 0.43 14.38
N ILE A 60 7.66 0.42 13.93
CA ILE A 60 6.58 1.21 14.50
C ILE A 60 5.86 0.45 15.62
N ALA A 61 5.53 1.17 16.68
CA ALA A 61 4.62 0.69 17.72
C ALA A 61 3.24 1.33 17.51
N SER A 62 2.38 0.69 16.73
CA SER A 62 0.99 1.13 16.49
C SER A 62 -0.04 0.16 17.06
N ASP A 63 -1.15 0.71 17.58
CA ASP A 63 -2.25 -0.07 18.14
C ASP A 63 -3.57 0.74 18.11
N ILE A 64 -4.67 0.11 18.53
CA ILE A 64 -5.98 0.73 18.66
C ILE A 64 -6.15 1.26 20.08
N LYS A 65 -6.68 2.47 20.21
CA LYS A 65 -7.09 3.09 21.48
C LYS A 65 -8.59 3.31 21.50
N LEU A 66 -9.24 2.88 22.58
CA LEU A 66 -10.58 3.33 22.91
C LEU A 66 -10.51 4.70 23.58
N VAL A 67 -11.32 5.62 23.09
CA VAL A 67 -11.50 6.96 23.65
C VAL A 67 -12.94 7.06 24.14
N GLU A 68 -13.09 7.49 25.38
CA GLU A 68 -14.41 7.78 25.94
C GLU A 68 -14.93 9.09 25.37
N ASP A 69 -16.17 9.08 24.90
CA ASP A 69 -16.92 10.27 24.48
C ASP A 69 -18.21 10.33 25.28
N SER A 70 -18.13 10.96 26.45
CA SER A 70 -19.27 11.12 27.35
C SER A 70 -20.36 12.04 26.79
N THR A 71 -20.13 12.70 25.66
CA THR A 71 -21.08 13.63 25.03
C THR A 71 -21.86 13.01 23.88
N SER A 72 -21.44 11.85 23.39
CA SER A 72 -22.09 11.17 22.28
C SER A 72 -22.95 9.98 22.76
N GLU A 73 -23.97 9.62 21.97
CA GLU A 73 -24.77 8.40 22.21
C GLU A 73 -23.89 7.14 22.18
N HIS A 74 -22.75 7.21 21.49
CA HIS A 74 -21.70 6.22 21.48
C HIS A 74 -20.68 6.55 22.58
N LYS A 75 -20.80 5.90 23.74
CA LYS A 75 -19.93 6.15 24.90
C LYS A 75 -18.43 6.02 24.59
N TYR A 76 -18.06 5.24 23.58
CA TYR A 76 -16.69 5.03 23.15
C TYR A 76 -16.56 5.05 21.63
N TYR A 77 -15.41 5.52 21.16
CA TYR A 77 -14.95 5.32 19.79
C TYR A 77 -13.49 4.87 19.77
N ALA A 78 -13.09 4.22 18.70
CA ALA A 78 -11.75 3.72 18.47
C ALA A 78 -10.93 4.66 17.57
N LYS A 79 -9.65 4.83 17.88
CA LYS A 79 -8.65 5.50 17.04
C LYS A 79 -7.41 4.63 16.89
N ALA A 80 -6.79 4.67 15.71
CA ALA A 80 -5.42 4.22 15.57
C ALA A 80 -4.47 5.22 16.23
N PHE A 81 -3.45 4.70 16.92
CA PHE A 81 -2.40 5.53 17.48
C PHE A 81 -1.03 4.90 17.29
N GLN A 82 -0.02 5.76 17.31
CA GLN A 82 1.39 5.38 17.32
C GLN A 82 2.01 5.82 18.65
N ASN A 83 2.82 4.94 19.24
CA ASN A 83 3.67 5.26 20.37
C ASN A 83 5.07 5.68 19.87
N GLU A 84 5.37 6.99 19.90
CA GLU A 84 6.65 7.52 19.42
C GLU A 84 7.87 7.02 20.20
N THR A 85 7.72 6.70 21.49
CA THR A 85 8.85 6.28 22.35
C THR A 85 9.14 4.79 22.25
N LEU A 86 8.18 4.01 21.74
CA LEU A 86 8.38 2.59 21.41
C LEU A 86 8.65 2.37 19.93
N SER A 87 8.42 3.36 19.08
CA SER A 87 8.79 3.34 17.66
C SER A 87 10.23 3.79 17.49
N TRP A 88 11.05 3.06 16.75
CA TRP A 88 12.48 3.32 16.67
C TRP A 88 13.02 3.15 15.24
N LEU A 89 14.14 3.81 14.97
CA LEU A 89 14.89 3.74 13.71
C LEU A 89 16.37 3.51 14.02
N ASN A 90 16.99 2.49 13.43
CA ASN A 90 18.43 2.35 13.37
C ASN A 90 19.00 3.25 12.27
N LYS A 91 19.51 4.41 12.67
CA LYS A 91 20.09 5.41 11.75
C LYS A 91 21.31 4.90 10.99
N ASN A 92 22.02 3.89 11.51
CA ASN A 92 23.20 3.35 10.85
C ASN A 92 22.85 2.51 9.61
N ASP A 93 21.63 1.96 9.56
CA ASP A 93 21.15 1.13 8.45
C ASP A 93 20.30 1.95 7.45
N THR A 94 20.25 3.27 7.64
CA THR A 94 19.45 4.19 6.82
C THR A 94 20.35 5.07 5.96
N THR A 95 20.08 5.12 4.66
CA THR A 95 20.70 6.01 3.68
C THR A 95 19.67 6.97 3.12
N SER A 96 20.12 8.04 2.43
CA SER A 96 19.20 8.95 1.74
C SER A 96 18.33 8.25 0.69
N GLU A 97 18.78 7.13 0.13
CA GLU A 97 18.09 6.38 -0.92
C GLU A 97 17.00 5.47 -0.36
N ASN A 98 17.25 4.78 0.76
CA ASN A 98 16.29 3.83 1.33
C ASN A 98 15.34 4.45 2.36
N SER A 99 15.68 5.63 2.91
CA SER A 99 14.96 6.24 4.03
C SER A 99 13.46 6.45 3.75
N ALA A 100 13.12 6.97 2.56
CA ALA A 100 11.72 7.19 2.20
C ALA A 100 10.94 5.87 2.05
N TYR A 101 11.59 4.83 1.55
CA TYR A 101 10.98 3.50 1.38
C TYR A 101 10.71 2.84 2.74
N ILE A 102 11.68 2.87 3.65
CA ILE A 102 11.53 2.29 4.99
C ILE A 102 10.42 3.01 5.76
N LEU A 103 10.42 4.35 5.75
CA LEU A 103 9.36 5.13 6.41
C LEU A 103 7.97 4.78 5.83
N LYS A 104 7.90 4.57 4.51
CA LYS A 104 6.66 4.16 3.86
C LYS A 104 6.19 2.78 4.33
N HIS A 105 7.09 1.81 4.52
CA HIS A 105 6.73 0.50 5.08
C HIS A 105 6.09 0.65 6.47
N GLU A 106 6.71 1.43 7.36
CA GLU A 106 6.16 1.72 8.69
C GLU A 106 4.82 2.48 8.64
N GLN A 107 4.65 3.38 7.66
CA GLN A 107 3.38 4.06 7.42
C GLN A 107 2.27 3.05 7.10
N TYR A 108 2.55 1.99 6.35
CA TYR A 108 1.53 1.00 6.01
C TYR A 108 1.17 0.09 7.19
N HIS A 109 2.07 -0.18 8.13
CA HIS A 109 1.72 -0.77 9.43
C HIS A 109 0.71 0.11 10.20
N PHE A 110 0.94 1.42 10.23
CA PHE A 110 0.00 2.36 10.83
C PHE A 110 -1.35 2.39 10.09
N ASN A 111 -1.34 2.34 8.75
CA ASN A 111 -2.56 2.31 7.95
C ASN A 111 -3.38 1.03 8.18
N ILE A 112 -2.74 -0.13 8.41
CA ILE A 112 -3.45 -1.36 8.83
C ILE A 112 -4.15 -1.10 10.18
N THR A 113 -3.46 -0.46 11.13
CA THR A 113 -4.03 -0.10 12.44
C THR A 113 -5.27 0.78 12.29
N GLU A 114 -5.24 1.75 11.37
CA GLU A 114 -6.40 2.60 11.03
C GLU A 114 -7.59 1.81 10.48
N ILE A 115 -7.35 0.83 9.60
CA ILE A 115 -8.42 -0.05 9.09
C ILE A 115 -9.12 -0.76 10.26
N PHE A 116 -8.35 -1.31 11.21
CA PHE A 116 -8.94 -2.02 12.34
C PHE A 116 -9.63 -1.10 13.36
N ALA A 117 -9.17 0.14 13.50
CA ALA A 117 -9.89 1.16 14.28
C ALA A 117 -11.25 1.48 13.64
N ARG A 118 -11.32 1.65 12.30
CA ARG A 118 -12.58 1.85 11.58
C ARG A 118 -13.53 0.65 11.72
N ASN A 119 -13.02 -0.56 11.54
CA ASN A 119 -13.81 -1.78 11.71
C ASN A 119 -14.39 -1.90 13.13
N LEU A 120 -13.60 -1.53 14.15
CA LEU A 120 -14.10 -1.50 15.53
C LEU A 120 -15.20 -0.45 15.71
N ASN A 121 -15.03 0.76 15.16
CA ASN A 121 -16.09 1.78 15.19
C ASN A 121 -17.39 1.29 14.54
N GLU A 122 -17.31 0.65 13.37
CA GLU A 122 -18.49 0.06 12.72
C GLU A 122 -19.20 -0.95 13.62
N ALA A 123 -18.45 -1.82 14.32
CA ALA A 123 -19.03 -2.77 15.27
C ALA A 123 -19.64 -2.09 16.50
N LEU A 124 -18.96 -1.08 17.06
CA LEU A 124 -19.46 -0.33 18.22
C LEU A 124 -20.74 0.45 17.91
N TYR A 125 -20.91 0.92 16.66
CA TYR A 125 -22.05 1.75 16.26
C TYR A 125 -23.24 0.92 15.78
N LYS A 126 -23.01 -0.28 15.26
CA LYS A 126 -24.07 -1.15 14.73
C LYS A 126 -24.93 -1.79 15.83
N ASP A 127 -24.30 -2.21 16.94
CA ASP A 127 -24.91 -3.11 17.92
C ASP A 127 -25.34 -2.38 19.21
N LEU A 128 -25.69 -1.09 19.13
CA LEU A 128 -26.10 -0.31 20.30
C LEU A 128 -27.47 -0.72 20.87
N PRO A 129 -27.66 -0.62 22.22
CA PRO A 129 -26.66 -0.24 23.23
C PRO A 129 -25.76 -1.42 23.63
N LEU A 130 -24.45 -1.17 23.75
CA LEU A 130 -23.47 -2.15 24.22
C LEU A 130 -23.11 -1.92 25.70
N SER A 131 -22.99 -3.01 26.46
CA SER A 131 -22.37 -3.01 27.78
C SER A 131 -20.86 -2.78 27.69
N GLU A 132 -20.26 -2.32 28.78
CA GLU A 132 -18.80 -2.12 28.84
C GLU A 132 -18.01 -3.42 28.56
N SER A 133 -18.54 -4.57 29.00
CA SER A 133 -17.93 -5.88 28.70
C SER A 133 -17.93 -6.17 27.20
N GLU A 134 -19.05 -5.92 26.51
CA GLU A 134 -19.15 -6.16 25.05
C GLU A 134 -18.22 -5.24 24.26
N ILE A 135 -18.06 -3.98 24.70
CA ILE A 135 -17.11 -3.04 24.11
C ILE A 135 -15.67 -3.54 24.27
N ILE A 136 -15.30 -3.98 25.48
CA ILE A 136 -13.97 -4.51 25.77
C ILE A 136 -13.69 -5.78 24.96
N ASP A 137 -14.68 -6.67 24.83
CA ASP A 137 -14.53 -7.92 24.08
C ASP A 137 -14.41 -7.65 22.57
N SER A 138 -15.21 -6.72 22.03
CA SER A 138 -15.06 -6.26 20.65
C SER A 138 -13.67 -5.67 20.41
N PHE A 139 -13.18 -4.83 21.33
CA PHE A 139 -11.83 -4.27 21.26
C PHE A 139 -10.74 -5.35 21.24
N LYS A 140 -10.80 -6.36 22.13
CA LYS A 140 -9.84 -7.47 22.15
C LYS A 140 -9.84 -8.25 20.84
N VAL A 141 -11.02 -8.54 20.29
CA VAL A 141 -11.17 -9.26 19.01
C VAL A 141 -10.53 -8.46 17.87
N HIS A 142 -10.81 -7.17 17.76
CA HIS A 142 -10.24 -6.33 16.70
C HIS A 142 -8.73 -6.15 16.85
N ARG A 143 -8.23 -6.01 18.08
CA ARG A 143 -6.79 -5.94 18.38
C ARG A 143 -6.06 -7.24 18.03
N ALA A 144 -6.67 -8.40 18.30
CA ALA A 144 -6.11 -9.70 17.92
C ALA A 144 -6.04 -9.85 16.39
N LYS A 145 -7.09 -9.45 15.66
CA LYS A 145 -7.08 -9.47 14.20
C LYS A 145 -6.07 -8.49 13.60
N LEU A 146 -5.92 -7.29 14.19
CA LEU A 146 -4.88 -6.34 13.82
C LEU A 146 -3.49 -6.99 13.90
N ARG A 147 -3.17 -7.66 15.02
CA ARG A 147 -1.89 -8.34 15.19
C ARG A 147 -1.63 -9.36 14.09
N VAL A 148 -2.63 -10.21 13.79
CA VAL A 148 -2.52 -11.23 12.73
C VAL A 148 -2.26 -10.58 11.37
N GLU A 149 -2.95 -9.48 11.06
CA GLU A 149 -2.78 -8.81 9.76
C GLU A 149 -1.42 -8.10 9.65
N GLN A 150 -0.88 -7.52 10.74
CA GLN A 150 0.47 -6.96 10.76
C GLN A 150 1.54 -8.04 10.55
N GLU A 151 1.45 -9.17 11.27
CA GLU A 151 2.38 -10.30 11.10
C GLU A 151 2.32 -10.88 9.66
N LYS A 152 1.12 -10.89 9.07
CA LYS A 152 0.93 -11.32 7.69
C LYS A 152 1.55 -10.34 6.69
N TYR A 153 1.41 -9.03 6.94
CA TYR A 153 2.01 -7.99 6.10
C TYR A 153 3.54 -8.08 6.09
N ASP A 154 4.15 -8.17 7.27
CA ASP A 154 5.60 -8.42 7.42
C ASP A 154 6.03 -9.67 6.66
N LYS A 155 5.35 -10.80 6.88
CA LYS A 155 5.71 -12.09 6.27
C LYS A 155 5.60 -12.07 4.75
N GLU A 156 4.52 -11.53 4.19
CA GLU A 156 4.28 -11.55 2.75
C GLU A 156 5.17 -10.57 1.99
N THR A 157 5.64 -9.51 2.64
CA THR A 157 6.56 -8.53 2.06
C THR A 157 8.02 -8.81 2.38
N ASP A 158 8.30 -9.83 3.19
CA ASP A 158 9.61 -10.08 3.80
C ASP A 158 10.15 -8.81 4.46
N HIS A 159 9.37 -8.23 5.38
CA HIS A 159 9.67 -6.96 6.06
C HIS A 159 9.99 -5.81 5.08
N GLY A 160 9.25 -5.75 3.97
CA GLY A 160 9.44 -4.78 2.90
C GLY A 160 10.57 -5.09 1.91
N LEU A 161 11.22 -6.25 1.97
CA LEU A 161 12.27 -6.61 0.99
C LEU A 161 11.68 -7.02 -0.37
N ILE A 162 10.49 -7.62 -0.39
CA ILE A 162 9.79 -7.99 -1.63
C ILE A 162 8.95 -6.82 -2.13
N ILE A 163 9.55 -6.00 -3.00
CA ILE A 163 8.96 -4.75 -3.49
C ILE A 163 7.57 -4.96 -4.12
N SER A 164 7.40 -5.96 -4.98
CA SER A 164 6.11 -6.20 -5.66
C SER A 164 4.99 -6.51 -4.65
N GLN A 165 5.30 -7.29 -3.60
CA GLN A 165 4.38 -7.62 -2.54
C GLN A 165 4.09 -6.42 -1.62
N GLN A 166 5.10 -5.61 -1.31
CA GLN A 166 4.91 -4.33 -0.64
C GLN A 166 3.88 -3.50 -1.42
N LYS A 167 4.06 -3.35 -2.74
CA LYS A 167 3.15 -2.59 -3.61
C LYS A 167 1.74 -3.17 -3.65
N TYR A 168 1.60 -4.49 -3.61
CA TYR A 168 0.29 -5.13 -3.51
C TYR A 168 -0.41 -4.82 -2.19
N TRP A 169 0.31 -4.84 -1.07
CA TRP A 169 -0.23 -4.43 0.22
C TRP A 169 -0.61 -2.96 0.27
N GLU A 170 0.23 -2.08 -0.31
CA GLU A 170 -0.10 -0.66 -0.48
C GLU A 170 -1.44 -0.49 -1.20
N TYR A 171 -1.60 -1.17 -2.34
CA TYR A 171 -2.85 -1.17 -3.11
C TYR A 171 -4.05 -1.70 -2.31
N LYS A 172 -3.89 -2.83 -1.63
CA LYS A 172 -4.95 -3.47 -0.83
C LYS A 172 -5.44 -2.54 0.27
N ILE A 173 -4.50 -1.95 1.03
CA ILE A 173 -4.78 -1.05 2.15
C ILE A 173 -5.44 0.24 1.66
N ASP A 174 -4.88 0.86 0.63
CA ASP A 174 -5.43 2.08 0.04
C ASP A 174 -6.85 1.87 -0.50
N SER A 175 -7.11 0.71 -1.14
CA SER A 175 -8.45 0.37 -1.66
C SER A 175 -9.52 0.27 -0.57
N VAL A 176 -9.12 -0.10 0.66
CA VAL A 176 -10.02 -0.15 1.82
C VAL A 176 -10.20 1.24 2.42
N LEU A 177 -9.11 1.97 2.63
CA LEU A 177 -9.12 3.26 3.31
C LEU A 177 -9.75 4.39 2.49
N PHE A 178 -9.64 4.32 1.16
CA PHE A 178 -10.07 5.38 0.24
C PHE A 178 -11.18 4.93 -0.72
N ARG A 179 -11.99 3.92 -0.34
CA ARG A 179 -13.08 3.36 -1.16
C ARG A 179 -13.97 4.47 -1.76
N GLN A 180 -14.02 4.56 -3.10
CA GLN A 180 -14.87 5.51 -3.85
C GLN A 180 -15.50 4.82 -5.07
N THR A 181 -16.75 5.16 -5.37
CA THR A 181 -17.48 4.68 -6.55
C THR A 181 -17.28 5.66 -7.70
N ILE A 182 -16.79 5.18 -8.85
CA ILE A 182 -16.55 5.99 -10.06
C ILE A 182 -17.82 5.93 -10.93
N SER A 183 -18.43 7.07 -11.26
CA SER A 183 -19.53 7.18 -12.24
C SER A 183 -19.03 7.78 -13.55
N MET A 184 -19.29 7.12 -14.68
CA MET A 184 -18.85 7.55 -16.02
C MET A 184 -19.58 8.79 -16.56
N GLN A 185 -20.65 9.27 -15.91
CA GLN A 185 -21.41 10.44 -16.38
C GLN A 185 -20.76 11.79 -16.07
N GLU A 186 -19.76 11.87 -15.18
CA GLU A 186 -19.20 13.15 -14.70
C GLU A 186 -17.70 13.33 -14.99
N GLY A 187 -17.13 12.49 -15.87
CA GLY A 187 -15.69 12.41 -16.08
C GLY A 187 -15.01 11.55 -14.99
N LEU A 188 -13.86 10.96 -15.32
CA LEU A 188 -13.09 10.14 -14.38
C LEU A 188 -12.61 11.00 -13.21
N LYS A 189 -13.34 10.98 -12.10
CA LYS A 189 -12.89 11.53 -10.82
C LYS A 189 -12.82 10.39 -9.80
N GLY A 190 -11.61 10.15 -9.32
CA GLY A 190 -11.28 9.24 -8.23
C GLY A 190 -9.82 9.43 -7.85
N SER A 191 -9.43 9.17 -6.60
CA SER A 191 -8.04 9.35 -6.13
C SER A 191 -7.02 8.45 -6.83
N LEU A 192 -7.49 7.34 -7.43
CA LEU A 192 -6.74 6.50 -8.39
C LEU A 192 -6.44 7.21 -9.72
N PHE A 193 -6.94 8.41 -9.93
CA PHE A 193 -6.67 9.25 -11.09
C PHE A 193 -6.37 10.70 -10.68
N GLU A 194 -6.18 11.03 -9.41
CA GLU A 194 -5.60 12.33 -9.06
C GLU A 194 -4.16 12.37 -9.61
N GLY A 195 -3.92 13.20 -10.63
CA GLY A 195 -2.66 13.26 -11.38
C GLY A 195 -2.66 12.52 -12.73
N TYR A 196 -3.83 12.26 -13.31
CA TYR A 196 -3.93 11.68 -14.66
C TYR A 196 -3.64 12.67 -15.80
N GLU A 197 -3.02 12.16 -16.85
CA GLU A 197 -2.90 12.87 -18.12
C GLU A 197 -4.07 12.50 -19.02
N VAL A 198 -4.81 13.51 -19.51
CA VAL A 198 -5.78 13.35 -20.59
C VAL A 198 -5.12 13.80 -21.89
N ILE A 199 -5.01 12.86 -22.82
CA ILE A 199 -4.71 13.19 -24.22
C ILE A 199 -6.03 13.00 -24.97
N SER A 200 -6.59 14.10 -25.48
CA SER A 200 -7.86 14.10 -26.20
C SER A 200 -7.75 14.75 -27.56
N ASP A 201 -8.30 14.08 -28.57
CA ASP A 201 -8.71 14.63 -29.87
C ASP A 201 -10.19 14.20 -30.09
N ASP A 202 -10.88 14.69 -31.12
CA ASP A 202 -12.34 14.53 -31.29
C ASP A 202 -12.82 13.07 -31.17
N ASP A 203 -12.00 12.10 -31.61
CA ASP A 203 -12.34 10.67 -31.61
C ASP A 203 -11.59 9.81 -30.58
N PHE A 204 -10.67 10.37 -29.78
CA PHE A 204 -9.80 9.58 -28.89
C PHE A 204 -9.63 10.21 -27.51
N LYS A 205 -9.85 9.41 -26.47
CA LYS A 205 -9.56 9.77 -25.07
C LYS A 205 -8.60 8.75 -24.46
N ASN A 206 -7.50 9.22 -23.90
CA ASN A 206 -6.54 8.38 -23.20
C ASN A 206 -6.33 8.86 -21.77
N TYR A 207 -6.45 7.95 -20.81
CA TYR A 207 -6.28 8.21 -19.39
C TYR A 207 -5.08 7.40 -18.90
N LYS A 208 -4.10 8.07 -18.28
CA LYS A 208 -2.94 7.42 -17.68
C LYS A 208 -2.85 7.73 -16.20
N TYR A 209 -2.43 6.75 -15.40
CA TYR A 209 -2.19 6.91 -13.98
C TYR A 209 -0.96 6.13 -13.55
N TYR A 210 -0.19 6.67 -12.61
CA TYR A 210 1.02 6.05 -12.10
C TYR A 210 0.97 5.95 -10.59
N LYS A 211 0.98 4.72 -10.06
CA LYS A 211 1.06 4.45 -8.62
C LYS A 211 1.57 3.04 -8.37
N TYR A 212 2.09 2.80 -7.17
CA TYR A 212 2.62 1.49 -6.77
C TYR A 212 3.76 1.00 -7.68
N ASN A 213 4.54 1.92 -8.26
CA ASN A 213 5.54 1.64 -9.31
C ASN A 213 4.93 0.99 -10.56
N MET A 214 3.63 1.19 -10.81
CA MET A 214 2.93 0.70 -11.99
C MET A 214 2.36 1.87 -12.80
N GLY A 215 2.27 1.69 -14.11
CA GLY A 215 1.42 2.48 -14.97
C GLY A 215 0.09 1.78 -15.22
N PHE A 216 -0.99 2.55 -15.27
CA PHE A 216 -2.33 2.13 -15.61
C PHE A 216 -2.83 3.02 -16.74
N GLN A 217 -3.39 2.44 -17.79
CA GLN A 217 -3.87 3.18 -18.94
C GLN A 217 -5.21 2.65 -19.43
N LEU A 218 -6.12 3.58 -19.75
CA LEU A 218 -7.38 3.33 -20.43
C LEU A 218 -7.51 4.29 -21.62
N GLY A 219 -7.45 3.75 -22.82
CA GLY A 219 -7.76 4.45 -24.06
C GLY A 219 -9.14 4.06 -24.56
N ILE A 220 -9.87 5.04 -25.09
CA ILE A 220 -11.19 4.90 -25.69
C ILE A 220 -11.13 5.62 -27.02
N ARG A 221 -11.46 4.91 -28.11
CA ARG A 221 -11.51 5.49 -29.45
C ARG A 221 -12.87 5.23 -30.09
N CYS A 222 -13.50 6.28 -30.62
CA CYS A 222 -14.61 6.15 -31.56
C CYS A 222 -14.05 5.74 -32.93
N LEU A 223 -14.61 4.70 -33.51
CA LEU A 223 -14.23 4.18 -34.82
C LEU A 223 -15.14 4.80 -35.87
N GLY A 224 -14.57 5.41 -36.90
CA GLY A 224 -15.30 5.72 -38.13
C GLY A 224 -15.54 4.46 -38.98
N GLU A 225 -16.11 4.64 -40.17
CA GLU A 225 -16.32 3.57 -41.17
C GLU A 225 -15.00 3.00 -41.74
N GLU A 226 -13.84 3.61 -41.47
CA GLU A 226 -12.56 3.12 -41.97
C GLU A 226 -12.09 1.84 -41.27
N ASP A 227 -11.69 0.86 -42.09
CA ASP A 227 -11.12 -0.41 -41.68
C ASP A 227 -9.86 -0.19 -40.83
N TRP A 228 -9.99 -0.33 -39.52
CA TRP A 228 -8.84 -0.44 -38.65
C TRP A 228 -8.16 -1.79 -38.90
N ASN A 229 -7.17 -1.81 -39.80
CA ASN A 229 -6.31 -2.99 -39.98
C ASN A 229 -5.36 -3.11 -38.77
N ILE A 230 -5.87 -3.77 -37.74
CA ILE A 230 -5.16 -3.99 -36.48
C ILE A 230 -4.00 -4.99 -36.67
N ASP A 231 -4.07 -5.85 -37.69
CA ASP A 231 -3.06 -6.86 -37.98
C ASP A 231 -1.73 -6.23 -38.40
N ASP A 232 -1.71 -5.22 -39.27
CA ASP A 232 -0.45 -4.59 -39.70
C ASP A 232 0.28 -3.88 -38.55
N LYS A 233 -0.47 -3.21 -37.66
CA LYS A 233 0.12 -2.52 -36.49
C LYS A 233 0.64 -3.51 -35.44
N ILE A 234 -0.08 -4.61 -35.23
CA ILE A 234 0.38 -5.68 -34.34
C ILE A 234 1.60 -6.37 -34.93
N MET A 235 1.59 -6.73 -36.20
CA MET A 235 2.71 -7.44 -36.82
C MET A 235 3.99 -6.58 -36.83
N THR A 236 3.86 -5.27 -37.04
CA THR A 236 4.98 -4.32 -36.88
C THR A 236 5.47 -4.23 -35.43
N PHE A 237 4.57 -4.32 -34.44
CA PHE A 237 4.93 -4.33 -33.02
C PHE A 237 5.61 -5.65 -32.59
N LEU A 238 5.05 -6.81 -32.99
CA LEU A 238 5.54 -8.14 -32.64
C LEU A 238 6.86 -8.52 -33.33
N SER A 239 7.29 -7.77 -34.34
CA SER A 239 8.54 -8.00 -35.09
C SER A 239 9.74 -7.22 -34.55
N SER A 240 9.59 -6.51 -33.42
CA SER A 240 10.68 -5.79 -32.77
C SER A 240 11.57 -6.73 -31.94
N ASP A 241 12.87 -6.76 -32.21
CA ASP A 241 13.86 -7.56 -31.47
C ASP A 241 13.95 -7.21 -29.97
N ASN A 242 13.49 -6.01 -29.61
CA ASN A 242 13.49 -5.49 -28.24
C ASN A 242 12.32 -5.99 -27.39
N ILE A 243 11.42 -6.78 -27.97
CA ILE A 243 10.21 -7.28 -27.30
C ILE A 243 10.31 -8.78 -27.08
N GLU A 244 9.94 -9.23 -25.88
CA GLU A 244 9.74 -10.65 -25.56
C GLU A 244 8.26 -10.89 -25.26
N ILE A 245 7.61 -11.73 -26.06
CA ILE A 245 6.18 -12.04 -25.93
C ILE A 245 6.02 -13.29 -25.07
N TYR A 246 5.31 -13.17 -23.95
CA TYR A 246 4.99 -14.27 -23.04
C TYR A 246 3.61 -14.87 -23.34
N TYR A 247 2.68 -14.05 -23.79
CA TYR A 247 1.33 -14.44 -24.13
C TYR A 247 0.76 -13.55 -25.23
N LEU A 248 0.05 -14.15 -26.18
CA LEU A 248 -0.72 -13.47 -27.19
C LEU A 248 -1.94 -14.31 -27.52
N ASP A 249 -3.11 -13.76 -27.27
CA ASP A 249 -4.38 -14.34 -27.65
C ASP A 249 -5.18 -13.39 -28.53
N ARG A 250 -5.85 -13.97 -29.50
CA ARG A 250 -6.68 -13.29 -30.49
C ARG A 250 -8.06 -13.92 -30.45
N GLU A 251 -8.99 -13.24 -29.79
CA GLU A 251 -10.39 -13.64 -29.84
C GLU A 251 -11.07 -12.97 -31.04
N THR A 252 -11.35 -13.78 -32.06
CA THR A 252 -12.37 -13.49 -33.07
C THR A 252 -13.62 -14.27 -32.71
N GLN A 253 -14.47 -13.75 -31.83
CA GLN A 253 -15.80 -14.35 -31.66
C GLN A 253 -16.75 -13.83 -32.73
N ALA A 254 -17.53 -14.75 -33.30
CA ALA A 254 -18.59 -14.49 -34.28
C ALA A 254 -19.71 -13.66 -33.62
N ASN A 255 -19.50 -12.35 -33.47
CA ASN A 255 -20.47 -11.30 -33.07
C ASN A 255 -19.84 -9.90 -33.06
N SER A 256 -18.88 -9.61 -33.96
CA SER A 256 -18.30 -8.26 -34.13
C SER A 256 -17.47 -7.76 -32.93
N GLN A 257 -17.12 -8.65 -32.00
CA GLN A 257 -16.18 -8.36 -30.92
C GLN A 257 -14.81 -8.89 -31.32
N PHE A 258 -13.88 -7.97 -31.55
CA PHE A 258 -12.49 -8.28 -31.83
C PHE A 258 -11.65 -7.92 -30.60
N GLY A 259 -10.86 -8.88 -30.11
CA GLY A 259 -10.06 -8.75 -28.91
C GLY A 259 -8.63 -9.22 -29.10
N ILE A 260 -7.65 -8.43 -28.63
CA ILE A 260 -6.28 -8.91 -28.43
C ILE A 260 -5.95 -8.79 -26.96
N HIS A 261 -5.39 -9.86 -26.41
CA HIS A 261 -4.73 -9.83 -25.12
C HIS A 261 -3.28 -10.24 -25.32
N SER A 262 -2.34 -9.41 -24.85
CA SER A 262 -0.92 -9.72 -24.90
C SER A 262 -0.22 -9.42 -23.58
N ILE A 263 0.73 -10.27 -23.21
CA ILE A 263 1.69 -10.02 -22.14
C ILE A 263 3.08 -10.08 -22.75
N TYR A 264 3.83 -9.00 -22.61
CA TYR A 264 5.17 -8.89 -23.18
C TYR A 264 6.11 -8.07 -22.28
N VAL A 265 7.40 -8.18 -22.51
CA VAL A 265 8.45 -7.39 -21.83
C VAL A 265 9.21 -6.57 -22.86
N MET A 266 9.39 -5.29 -22.56
CA MET A 266 10.37 -4.42 -23.24
C MET A 266 11.73 -4.65 -22.57
N LYS A 267 12.67 -5.30 -23.27
CA LYS A 267 13.94 -5.77 -22.70
C LYS A 267 14.84 -4.62 -22.23
N ASP A 268 14.88 -3.56 -23.00
CA ASP A 268 15.64 -2.33 -22.74
C ASP A 268 15.16 -1.61 -21.48
N GLN A 269 13.85 -1.65 -21.21
CA GLN A 269 13.21 -0.96 -20.09
C GLN A 269 12.99 -1.85 -18.87
N GLN A 270 13.28 -3.15 -18.98
CA GLN A 270 12.93 -4.17 -17.97
C GLN A 270 11.49 -3.96 -17.44
N THR A 271 10.56 -3.72 -18.35
CA THR A 271 9.16 -3.41 -18.02
C THR A 271 8.25 -4.44 -18.67
N LYS A 272 7.36 -5.00 -17.87
CA LYS A 272 6.32 -5.94 -18.29
C LYS A 272 5.03 -5.18 -18.57
N TYR A 273 4.36 -5.57 -19.65
CA TYR A 273 3.14 -4.97 -20.16
C TYR A 273 2.05 -6.03 -20.18
N ASN A 274 0.88 -5.68 -19.67
CA ASN A 274 -0.33 -6.48 -19.81
C ASN A 274 -1.36 -5.63 -20.55
N TYR A 275 -1.62 -5.97 -21.81
CA TYR A 275 -2.34 -5.12 -22.75
C TYR A 275 -3.57 -5.83 -23.32
N TYR A 276 -4.70 -5.14 -23.29
CA TYR A 276 -5.95 -5.54 -23.90
C TYR A 276 -6.41 -4.50 -24.92
N SER A 277 -6.83 -4.96 -26.09
CA SER A 277 -7.53 -4.15 -27.08
C SER A 277 -8.86 -4.81 -27.40
N ILE A 278 -9.98 -4.14 -27.15
CA ILE A 278 -11.33 -4.72 -27.26
C ILE A 278 -12.22 -3.77 -28.04
N ARG A 279 -12.86 -4.26 -29.10
CA ARG A 279 -13.90 -3.54 -29.84
C ARG A 279 -15.30 -3.92 -29.36
N ARG A 280 -16.15 -2.91 -29.14
CA ARG A 280 -17.59 -3.02 -28.82
C ARG A 280 -18.37 -2.08 -29.72
N GLY A 281 -18.95 -2.61 -30.80
CA GLY A 281 -19.60 -1.78 -31.83
C GLY A 281 -18.58 -0.81 -32.46
N ASP A 282 -18.86 0.48 -32.38
CA ASP A 282 -18.04 1.55 -32.95
C ASP A 282 -17.03 2.13 -31.93
N ILE A 283 -16.82 1.46 -30.80
CA ILE A 283 -15.86 1.90 -29.79
C ILE A 283 -14.77 0.86 -29.61
N ALA A 284 -13.51 1.28 -29.67
CA ALA A 284 -12.35 0.49 -29.28
C ALA A 284 -11.82 0.95 -27.92
N PHE A 285 -11.59 -0.02 -27.04
CA PHE A 285 -10.96 0.16 -25.74
C PHE A 285 -9.55 -0.39 -25.78
N SER A 286 -8.57 0.36 -25.29
CA SER A 286 -7.21 -0.10 -25.06
C SER A 286 -6.89 -0.01 -23.58
N ILE A 287 -6.69 -1.13 -22.90
CA ILE A 287 -6.37 -1.16 -21.46
C ILE A 287 -4.96 -1.69 -21.30
N MET A 288 -4.15 -1.02 -20.49
CA MET A 288 -2.78 -1.45 -20.25
C MET A 288 -2.42 -1.29 -18.78
N THR A 289 -1.70 -2.26 -18.25
CA THR A 289 -0.88 -2.07 -17.05
C THR A 289 0.58 -2.29 -17.39
N THR A 290 1.44 -1.47 -16.80
CA THR A 290 2.89 -1.57 -16.94
C THR A 290 3.53 -1.67 -15.56
N TYR A 291 4.52 -2.53 -15.40
CA TYR A 291 5.17 -2.74 -14.12
C TYR A 291 6.58 -3.34 -14.28
N PRO A 292 7.48 -3.15 -13.30
CA PRO A 292 8.84 -3.67 -13.37
C PRO A 292 8.86 -5.19 -13.61
N TYR A 293 9.69 -5.60 -14.56
CA TYR A 293 10.06 -6.99 -14.76
C TYR A 293 11.20 -7.33 -13.79
N SER A 294 10.93 -8.18 -12.82
CA SER A 294 11.88 -8.57 -11.78
C SER A 294 11.70 -10.04 -11.41
N SER A 295 12.57 -10.56 -10.54
CA SER A 295 12.51 -11.96 -10.08
C SER A 295 11.19 -12.31 -9.38
N ASP A 296 10.51 -11.33 -8.78
CA ASP A 296 9.17 -11.49 -8.22
C ASP A 296 8.24 -10.37 -8.69
N SER A 297 7.41 -10.66 -9.69
CA SER A 297 6.34 -9.78 -10.19
C SER A 297 4.95 -10.13 -9.64
N THR A 298 4.84 -11.07 -8.70
CA THR A 298 3.54 -11.65 -8.31
C THR A 298 2.59 -10.61 -7.70
N GLY A 299 3.12 -9.71 -6.88
CA GLY A 299 2.33 -8.61 -6.32
C GLY A 299 1.78 -7.66 -7.39
N TYR A 300 2.60 -7.30 -8.38
CA TYR A 300 2.19 -6.46 -9.51
C TYR A 300 1.14 -7.15 -10.38
N GLU A 301 1.28 -8.45 -10.63
CA GLU A 301 0.33 -9.23 -11.40
C GLU A 301 -1.05 -9.29 -10.72
N ARG A 302 -1.07 -9.39 -9.38
CA ARG A 302 -2.31 -9.33 -8.58
C ARG A 302 -2.99 -7.96 -8.70
N ILE A 303 -2.23 -6.86 -8.60
CA ILE A 303 -2.77 -5.50 -8.81
C ILE A 303 -3.32 -5.38 -10.23
N SER A 304 -2.54 -5.79 -11.24
CA SER A 304 -2.94 -5.74 -12.64
C SER A 304 -4.26 -6.46 -12.86
N LYS A 305 -4.39 -7.69 -12.35
CA LYS A 305 -5.64 -8.47 -12.47
C LYS A 305 -6.81 -7.78 -11.77
N SER A 306 -6.59 -7.22 -10.57
CA SER A 306 -7.63 -6.50 -9.85
C SER A 306 -8.09 -5.25 -10.60
N PHE A 307 -7.17 -4.49 -11.19
CA PHE A 307 -7.48 -3.30 -11.98
C PHE A 307 -8.30 -3.67 -13.21
N LEU A 308 -7.85 -4.65 -13.99
CA LEU A 308 -8.55 -5.10 -15.21
C LEU A 308 -9.98 -5.56 -14.91
N ASN A 309 -10.16 -6.34 -13.84
CA ASN A 309 -11.47 -6.84 -13.41
C ASN A 309 -12.40 -5.74 -12.87
N SER A 310 -11.86 -4.58 -12.48
CA SER A 310 -12.66 -3.46 -11.97
C SER A 310 -13.32 -2.64 -13.08
N ILE A 311 -12.86 -2.79 -14.32
CA ILE A 311 -13.37 -1.99 -15.45
C ILE A 311 -14.67 -2.60 -15.94
N THR A 312 -15.75 -1.83 -15.82
CA THR A 312 -17.09 -2.24 -16.26
C THR A 312 -17.68 -1.20 -17.20
N ILE A 313 -18.54 -1.67 -18.12
CA ILE A 313 -19.37 -0.83 -18.99
C ILE A 313 -20.83 -1.19 -18.69
N HIS A 314 -21.62 -0.21 -18.26
CA HIS A 314 -23.02 -0.41 -17.85
C HIS A 314 -23.20 -1.57 -16.87
N GLY A 315 -22.28 -1.70 -15.91
CA GLY A 315 -22.32 -2.74 -14.87
C GLY A 315 -21.88 -4.13 -15.32
N LYS A 316 -21.44 -4.31 -16.57
CA LYS A 316 -20.87 -5.57 -17.06
C LYS A 316 -19.34 -5.46 -17.16
N PRO A 317 -18.56 -6.48 -16.77
CA PRO A 317 -17.12 -6.49 -16.98
C PRO A 317 -16.76 -6.23 -18.44
N LEU A 318 -15.75 -5.39 -18.67
CA LEU A 318 -15.26 -5.14 -20.03
C LEU A 318 -14.46 -6.35 -20.56
N ILE A 319 -13.65 -6.94 -19.68
CA ILE A 319 -12.89 -8.18 -19.87
C ILE A 319 -13.63 -9.30 -19.13
N ASN A 320 -13.91 -10.41 -19.82
CA ASN A 320 -14.57 -11.59 -19.24
C ASN A 320 -13.58 -12.49 -18.50
#